data_AF-A0A0P0GAR3-F1
#
_entry.id   AF-A0A0P0GAR3-F1
#
_cell.length_a   1.000
_cell.length_b   1.000
_cell.length_c   1.000
_cell.angle_alpha   90.00
_cell.angle_beta   90.00
_cell.angle_gamma   90.00
#
_symmetry.space_group_name_H-M   'P 1'
#
loop_
_entity.id
_entity.type
_entity.pdbx_description
1 polymer ?
#
loop_
_entity_poly.entity_id
_entity_poly.type
_entity_poly.pdbx_seq_one_letter_code
_entity_poly.pdbx_strand_id
1 'polypeptide(L)'
;MTVRFFLFLVNLWIGVPLSCYADLHALNLPPSLESLPIQNQGRKKPFLAFANEFLLSVAGASSLTLGHTSLPAVQIVVALWLSPEGWEQIHILLVGDKSLKKACRLTENQGLFSFETLRDNRTLQSQIEKARAARIRNPSVKLPAALRAAEEVATRMSLLVDLASGSLVRIVPNPSDNSAPWSALSPLDPCLEYLRSTYTSGNVAAFETAVTALKTSLAKGAPACYAKGMFKIRLELLYQTIRPFRSAWILYLLGGLVLLFSNSYPSTLSYLCARVLTVAGLLFQLFGFICRILIAGRPPVANMYESVVWFAFGTILFALLFEQVYRTHFFLAGAIPVSSAALFLADRQPLILTHSIQPLTAVLQSNFWLTTHVLITTLSYAAFALAMGMSHIALWKVFFRQPISDSLYEYIYRVLQIGTFLLTGGIFLGGIWANYSWGRFWDWDPKETWALVTLLTYLVLLHGRIAHQWDALGLAIGAIVCFLSVLMAWYGVNFVLGTGLHSYGFGVGGRAYVASAVGLDALFVISAVVRGQYFHVSRGH
;
A
#
# COMPACT_ATOMS: atom_id res chain seq x y z
N MET A 1 4.51 -29.76 16.31
CA MET A 1 5.89 -29.26 16.50
C MET A 1 6.81 -30.20 15.76
N THR A 2 7.56 -29.71 14.77
CA THR A 2 8.40 -30.52 13.87
C THR A 2 9.85 -30.53 14.33
N VAL A 3 10.64 -31.53 13.90
CA VAL A 3 12.10 -31.67 14.12
C VAL A 3 12.89 -30.38 13.81
N ARG A 4 12.36 -29.53 12.92
CA ARG A 4 12.91 -28.21 12.54
C ARG A 4 12.85 -27.19 13.67
N PHE A 5 11.80 -27.21 14.49
CA PHE A 5 11.67 -26.38 15.69
C PHE A 5 12.67 -26.80 16.77
N PHE A 6 12.95 -28.11 16.86
CA PHE A 6 13.93 -28.65 17.80
C PHE A 6 15.35 -28.25 17.40
N LEU A 7 15.73 -28.36 16.11
CA LEU A 7 17.04 -27.91 15.63
C LEU A 7 17.28 -26.41 15.81
N PHE A 8 16.23 -25.58 15.68
CA PHE A 8 16.28 -24.17 16.04
C PHE A 8 16.59 -23.97 17.53
N LEU A 9 15.90 -24.69 18.42
CA LEU A 9 16.16 -24.63 19.87
C LEU A 9 17.53 -25.17 20.29
N VAL A 10 18.08 -26.16 19.57
CA VAL A 10 19.41 -26.72 19.87
C VAL A 10 20.54 -25.74 19.53
N ASN A 11 20.44 -24.99 18.43
CA ASN A 11 21.42 -23.93 18.10
C ASN A 11 21.36 -22.74 19.08
N LEU A 12 20.25 -22.58 19.79
CA LEU A 12 19.99 -21.50 20.75
C LEU A 12 20.58 -21.76 22.15
N TRP A 13 20.98 -22.99 22.47
CA TRP A 13 21.37 -23.40 23.83
C TRP A 13 22.85 -23.15 24.18
N ILE A 14 23.66 -22.70 23.21
CA ILE A 14 25.04 -22.31 23.45
C ILE A 14 25.04 -20.83 23.85
N GLY A 15 24.78 -20.57 25.13
CA GLY A 15 24.77 -19.22 25.70
C GLY A 15 26.15 -18.57 25.62
N VAL A 16 26.29 -17.57 24.74
CA VAL A 16 27.43 -16.64 24.69
C VAL A 16 26.96 -15.29 25.27
N PRO A 17 27.78 -14.56 26.04
CA PRO A 17 27.35 -13.33 26.71
C PRO A 17 26.96 -12.21 25.72
N LEU A 18 26.18 -11.24 26.23
CA LEU A 18 25.63 -10.04 25.58
C LEU A 18 26.62 -9.12 24.82
N SER A 19 27.88 -9.50 24.62
CA SER A 19 28.87 -8.71 23.87
C SER A 19 28.67 -8.69 22.35
N CYS A 20 27.83 -9.56 21.78
CA CYS A 20 27.55 -9.58 20.33
C CYS A 20 26.75 -8.37 19.79
N TYR A 21 26.22 -7.50 20.66
CA TYR A 21 25.62 -6.24 20.21
C TYR A 21 26.64 -5.29 19.57
N ALA A 22 27.93 -5.45 19.89
CA ALA A 22 29.00 -4.57 19.41
C ALA A 22 29.35 -4.80 17.92
N ASP A 23 29.05 -5.96 17.33
CA ASP A 23 29.47 -6.30 15.96
C ASP A 23 28.34 -6.21 14.91
N LEU A 24 27.16 -5.68 15.28
CA LEU A 24 26.15 -5.25 14.31
C LEU A 24 26.60 -4.00 13.51
N HIS A 25 27.83 -3.52 13.72
CA HIS A 25 28.48 -2.51 12.91
C HIS A 25 28.64 -2.96 11.45
N ALA A 26 27.62 -2.60 10.66
CA ALA A 26 27.82 -1.80 9.47
C ALA A 26 28.80 -2.35 8.43
N LEU A 27 28.63 -3.61 8.00
CA LEU A 27 28.99 -3.89 6.61
C LEU A 27 28.07 -3.02 5.73
N ASN A 28 28.67 -2.08 5.01
CA ASN A 28 28.05 -1.55 3.79
C ASN A 28 27.89 -2.72 2.84
N LEU A 29 26.71 -3.36 2.90
CA LEU A 29 26.43 -4.53 2.10
C LEU A 29 26.56 -4.17 0.62
N PRO A 30 27.20 -5.05 -0.16
CA PRO A 30 27.48 -4.72 -1.53
C PRO A 30 26.19 -4.71 -2.38
N PRO A 31 26.12 -3.86 -3.42
CA PRO A 31 25.00 -3.83 -4.37
C PRO A 31 24.77 -5.17 -5.09
N SER A 32 25.80 -6.02 -5.15
CA SER A 32 25.66 -7.35 -5.74
C SER A 32 24.62 -8.16 -4.96
N LEU A 33 24.57 -8.10 -3.63
CA LEU A 33 23.64 -8.92 -2.86
C LEU A 33 22.18 -8.51 -3.12
N GLU A 34 21.92 -7.21 -3.26
CA GLU A 34 20.58 -6.69 -3.57
C GLU A 34 19.99 -7.28 -4.85
N SER A 35 20.85 -7.52 -5.83
CA SER A 35 20.48 -8.08 -7.14
C SER A 35 20.45 -9.61 -7.20
N LEU A 36 20.75 -10.31 -6.11
CA LEU A 36 20.66 -11.76 -6.04
C LEU A 36 19.20 -12.21 -6.29
N PRO A 37 18.93 -13.04 -7.32
CA PRO A 37 17.61 -13.61 -7.55
C PRO A 37 17.19 -14.53 -6.39
N ILE A 38 15.97 -14.33 -5.90
CA ILE A 38 15.35 -15.19 -4.89
C ILE A 38 13.92 -15.50 -5.29
N GLN A 39 13.46 -16.73 -5.02
CA GLN A 39 12.06 -17.09 -5.20
C GLN A 39 11.30 -17.03 -3.86
N ASN A 40 10.23 -16.25 -3.81
CA ASN A 40 9.34 -16.19 -2.66
C ASN A 40 7.88 -16.17 -3.12
N GLN A 41 7.03 -16.99 -2.51
CA GLN A 41 5.61 -17.13 -2.87
C GLN A 41 5.40 -17.39 -4.38
N GLY A 42 6.25 -18.23 -4.97
CA GLY A 42 6.20 -18.57 -6.41
C GLY A 42 6.76 -17.49 -7.35
N ARG A 43 7.05 -16.27 -6.88
CA ARG A 43 7.61 -15.17 -7.69
C ARG A 43 9.13 -15.08 -7.52
N LYS A 44 9.85 -14.99 -8.64
CA LYS A 44 11.28 -14.61 -8.67
C LYS A 44 11.39 -13.08 -8.53
N LYS A 45 12.21 -12.60 -7.61
CA LYS A 45 12.38 -11.18 -7.29
C LYS A 45 13.84 -10.89 -6.86
N PRO A 46 14.31 -9.63 -6.89
CA PRO A 46 15.60 -9.30 -6.30
C PRO A 46 15.56 -9.45 -4.77
N PHE A 47 16.70 -9.81 -4.18
CA PHE A 47 16.87 -9.92 -2.74
C PHE A 47 16.48 -8.63 -2.01
N LEU A 48 16.75 -7.46 -2.60
CA LEU A 48 16.29 -6.17 -2.06
C LEU A 48 14.77 -6.11 -1.86
N ALA A 49 13.98 -6.57 -2.83
CA ALA A 49 12.53 -6.58 -2.72
C ALA A 49 12.08 -7.58 -1.65
N PHE A 50 12.67 -8.78 -1.64
CA PHE A 50 12.40 -9.78 -0.61
C PHE A 50 12.68 -9.25 0.80
N ALA A 51 13.83 -8.60 1.01
CA ALA A 51 14.23 -8.11 2.32
C ALA A 51 13.27 -7.03 2.85
N ASN A 52 12.90 -6.07 1.98
CA ASN A 52 11.91 -5.03 2.32
C ASN A 52 10.53 -5.64 2.64
N GLU A 53 10.07 -6.61 1.85
CA GLU A 53 8.80 -7.30 2.10
C GLU A 53 8.82 -8.12 3.41
N PHE A 54 9.95 -8.78 3.70
CA PHE A 54 10.14 -9.54 4.93
C PHE A 54 10.10 -8.63 6.16
N LEU A 55 10.93 -7.58 6.19
CA LEU A 55 10.99 -6.69 7.35
C LEU A 55 9.67 -5.94 7.55
N LEU A 56 9.00 -5.53 6.46
CA LEU A 56 7.67 -4.94 6.56
C LEU A 56 6.65 -5.93 7.16
N SER A 57 6.73 -7.22 6.83
CA SER A 57 5.82 -8.24 7.36
C SER A 57 6.06 -8.53 8.85
N VAL A 58 7.33 -8.54 9.27
CA VAL A 58 7.76 -8.91 10.63
C VAL A 58 7.73 -7.71 11.59
N ALA A 59 8.32 -6.57 11.21
CA ALA A 59 8.50 -5.38 12.03
C ALA A 59 7.58 -4.21 11.65
N GLY A 60 6.92 -4.25 10.48
CA GLY A 60 6.05 -3.16 10.01
C GLY A 60 6.77 -1.93 9.49
N ALA A 61 8.09 -2.02 9.25
CA ALA A 61 8.91 -0.93 8.78
C ALA A 61 9.89 -1.38 7.69
N SER A 62 10.42 -0.43 6.92
CA SER A 62 11.47 -0.66 5.91
C SER A 62 12.89 -0.59 6.47
N SER A 63 13.04 -0.20 7.74
CA SER A 63 14.28 -0.14 8.49
C SER A 63 13.98 -0.35 9.98
N LEU A 64 14.97 -0.83 10.74
CA LEU A 64 14.85 -1.03 12.18
C LEU A 64 15.94 -0.23 12.89
N THR A 65 15.57 0.52 13.92
CA THR A 65 16.52 1.21 14.78
C THR A 65 16.99 0.27 15.88
N LEU A 66 18.28 -0.05 15.87
CA LEU A 66 18.94 -0.83 16.91
C LEU A 66 19.94 0.09 17.63
N GLY A 67 19.71 0.36 18.91
CA GLY A 67 20.48 1.37 19.65
C GLY A 67 20.31 2.76 19.03
N HIS A 68 21.40 3.34 18.51
CA HIS A 68 21.42 4.67 17.87
C HIS A 68 21.45 4.64 16.34
N THR A 69 21.49 3.45 15.72
CA THR A 69 21.62 3.31 14.25
C THR A 69 20.36 2.73 13.63
N SER A 70 19.93 3.31 12.50
CA SER A 70 18.82 2.79 11.71
C SER A 70 19.37 1.90 10.60
N LEU A 71 19.12 0.60 10.68
CA LEU A 71 19.58 -0.37 9.70
C LEU A 71 18.51 -0.62 8.63
N PRO A 72 18.85 -0.65 7.33
CA PRO A 72 17.93 -0.98 6.26
C PRO A 72 17.58 -2.48 6.26
N ALA A 73 16.45 -2.83 5.63
CA ALA A 73 15.94 -4.20 5.61
C ALA A 73 16.94 -5.26 5.12
N VAL A 74 17.76 -4.94 4.11
CA VAL A 74 18.76 -5.87 3.57
C VAL A 74 19.78 -6.26 4.65
N GLN A 75 20.27 -5.30 5.44
CA GLN A 75 21.24 -5.57 6.52
C GLN A 75 20.66 -6.48 7.60
N ILE A 76 19.42 -6.22 8.00
CA ILE A 76 18.72 -7.00 9.03
C ILE A 76 18.47 -8.43 8.54
N VAL A 77 17.99 -8.59 7.30
CA VAL A 77 17.67 -9.91 6.74
C VAL A 77 18.93 -10.74 6.52
N VAL A 78 20.03 -10.12 6.12
CA VAL A 78 21.32 -10.80 5.95
C VAL A 78 21.91 -11.19 7.30
N ALA A 79 21.85 -10.30 8.28
CA ALA A 79 22.26 -10.62 9.64
C ALA A 79 21.46 -11.80 10.20
N LEU A 80 20.13 -11.78 10.09
CA LEU A 80 19.27 -12.90 10.49
C LEU A 80 19.58 -14.21 9.75
N TRP A 81 19.98 -14.14 8.48
CA TRP A 81 20.27 -15.33 7.68
C TRP A 81 21.66 -15.92 7.96
N LEU A 82 22.68 -15.07 8.08
CA LEU A 82 24.09 -15.47 8.19
C LEU A 82 24.58 -15.58 9.63
N SER A 83 24.02 -14.79 10.55
CA SER A 83 24.34 -14.77 11.98
C SER A 83 23.06 -14.69 12.82
N PRO A 84 22.27 -15.78 12.90
CA PRO A 84 20.98 -15.80 13.59
C PRO A 84 21.08 -15.73 15.12
N GLU A 85 22.26 -15.98 15.70
CA GLU A 85 22.48 -16.04 17.15
C GLU A 85 22.16 -14.70 17.83
N GLY A 86 21.46 -14.72 18.96
CA GLY A 86 21.09 -13.53 19.74
C GLY A 86 19.89 -12.73 19.19
N TRP A 87 19.39 -13.05 17.99
CA TRP A 87 18.22 -12.38 17.43
C TRP A 87 16.92 -12.67 18.18
N GLU A 88 16.85 -13.73 19.00
CA GLU A 88 15.68 -14.00 19.83
C GLU A 88 15.37 -12.90 20.86
N GLN A 89 16.40 -12.15 21.29
CA GLN A 89 16.29 -11.06 22.27
C GLN A 89 16.00 -9.71 21.61
N ILE A 90 16.21 -9.58 20.30
CA ILE A 90 16.01 -8.33 19.57
C ILE A 90 14.52 -8.04 19.39
N HIS A 91 14.12 -6.80 19.69
CA HIS A 91 12.75 -6.31 19.53
C HIS A 91 12.41 -6.05 18.07
N ILE A 92 12.05 -7.11 17.34
CA ILE A 92 11.76 -7.06 15.89
C ILE A 92 10.30 -7.42 15.56
N LEU A 93 9.59 -8.12 16.44
CA LEU A 93 8.25 -8.63 16.11
C LEU A 93 7.16 -7.61 16.43
N LEU A 94 6.44 -7.17 15.40
CA LEU A 94 5.33 -6.23 15.55
C LEU A 94 4.11 -6.88 16.23
N VAL A 95 3.69 -6.26 17.33
CA VAL A 95 2.40 -6.48 17.97
C VAL A 95 1.67 -5.15 17.97
N GLY A 96 0.80 -4.93 16.98
CA GLY A 96 0.08 -3.66 16.84
C GLY A 96 -1.22 -3.58 17.64
N ASP A 97 -1.93 -4.70 17.81
CA ASP A 97 -3.30 -4.71 18.33
C ASP A 97 -3.36 -4.50 19.85
N LYS A 98 -4.03 -3.41 20.27
CA LYS A 98 -4.19 -3.07 21.70
C LYS A 98 -4.98 -4.12 22.48
N SER A 99 -5.98 -4.75 21.85
CA SER A 99 -6.84 -5.74 22.50
C SER A 99 -6.04 -7.00 22.83
N LEU A 100 -5.18 -7.44 21.91
CA LEU A 100 -4.25 -8.54 22.13
C LEU A 100 -3.24 -8.21 23.22
N LYS A 101 -2.63 -7.01 23.19
CA LYS A 101 -1.68 -6.59 24.24
C LYS A 101 -2.32 -6.64 25.63
N LYS A 102 -3.54 -6.10 25.76
CA LYS A 102 -4.30 -6.15 27.01
C LYS A 102 -4.62 -7.59 27.43
N ALA A 103 -5.05 -8.44 26.50
CA ALA A 103 -5.37 -9.84 26.77
C ALA A 103 -4.13 -10.66 27.19
N CYS A 104 -2.95 -10.32 26.66
CA CYS A 104 -1.69 -11.02 26.91
C CYS A 104 -0.78 -10.34 27.94
N ARG A 105 -1.27 -9.27 28.59
CA ARG A 105 -0.52 -8.45 29.56
C ARG A 105 0.82 -7.92 29.02
N LEU A 106 0.84 -7.55 27.74
CA LEU A 106 1.99 -6.91 27.09
C LEU A 106 1.91 -5.39 27.24
N THR A 107 3.07 -4.72 27.23
CA THR A 107 3.17 -3.26 27.33
C THR A 107 2.44 -2.56 26.18
N GLU A 108 1.39 -1.79 26.47
CA GLU A 108 0.51 -1.22 25.43
C GLU A 108 1.22 -0.25 24.48
N ASN A 109 2.15 0.55 25.01
CA ASN A 109 2.89 1.59 24.28
C ASN A 109 4.06 1.04 23.44
N GLN A 110 4.46 -0.21 23.68
CA GLN A 110 5.56 -0.84 22.95
C GLN A 110 5.03 -1.54 21.71
N GLY A 111 5.56 -1.20 20.52
CA GLY A 111 5.12 -1.80 19.25
C GLY A 111 5.84 -3.11 18.91
N LEU A 112 7.12 -3.21 19.23
CA LEU A 112 7.99 -4.33 18.86
C LEU A 112 8.39 -5.14 20.09
N PHE A 113 8.35 -6.46 19.97
CA PHE A 113 8.67 -7.41 21.02
C PHE A 113 9.75 -8.39 20.55
N SER A 114 10.49 -8.96 21.50
CA SER A 114 11.46 -10.01 21.21
C SER A 114 10.77 -11.36 20.98
N PHE A 115 11.42 -12.25 20.22
CA PHE A 115 10.89 -13.60 19.98
C PHE A 115 10.76 -14.38 21.28
N GLU A 116 11.77 -14.28 22.15
CA GLU A 116 11.78 -14.90 23.47
C GLU A 116 10.57 -14.47 24.32
N THR A 117 10.34 -13.15 24.43
CA THR A 117 9.20 -12.60 25.19
C THR A 117 7.85 -13.14 24.71
N LEU A 118 7.67 -13.27 23.38
CA LEU A 118 6.42 -13.74 22.81
C LEU A 118 6.27 -15.26 22.88
N ARG A 119 7.35 -16.02 22.68
CA ARG A 119 7.39 -17.48 22.83
C ARG A 119 6.98 -17.88 24.24
N ASP A 120 7.55 -17.21 25.24
CA ASP A 120 7.40 -17.59 26.64
C ASP A 120 6.11 -17.05 27.28
N ASN A 121 5.40 -16.17 26.58
CA ASN A 121 4.09 -15.66 27.00
C ASN A 121 2.98 -16.72 26.83
N ARG A 122 2.67 -17.43 27.93
CA ARG A 122 1.62 -18.47 27.97
C ARG A 122 0.23 -17.98 27.53
N THR A 123 -0.13 -16.74 27.85
CA THR A 123 -1.43 -16.18 27.44
C THR A 123 -1.52 -15.98 25.94
N LEU A 124 -0.43 -15.53 25.29
CA LEU A 124 -0.35 -15.42 23.84
C LEU A 124 -0.45 -16.79 23.18
N GLN A 125 0.30 -17.78 23.66
CA GLN A 125 0.22 -19.16 23.14
C GLN A 125 -1.21 -19.72 23.24
N SER A 126 -1.92 -19.44 24.34
CA SER A 126 -3.33 -19.82 24.47
C SER A 126 -4.24 -19.14 23.44
N GLN A 127 -4.03 -17.85 23.14
CA GLN A 127 -4.82 -17.15 22.10
C GLN A 127 -4.52 -17.71 20.70
N ILE A 128 -3.26 -18.02 20.40
CA ILE A 128 -2.84 -18.63 19.12
C ILE A 128 -3.54 -19.98 18.93
N GLU A 129 -3.52 -20.84 19.94
CA GLU A 129 -4.17 -22.16 19.87
C GLU A 129 -5.70 -22.06 19.76
N LYS A 130 -6.33 -21.10 20.46
CA LYS A 130 -7.77 -20.83 20.31
C LYS A 130 -8.12 -20.40 18.88
N ALA A 131 -7.31 -19.54 18.28
CA ALA A 131 -7.53 -19.07 16.91
C ALA A 131 -7.38 -20.23 15.91
N ARG A 132 -6.30 -21.01 16.03
CA ARG A 132 -6.07 -22.23 15.22
C ARG A 132 -7.22 -23.23 15.35
N ALA A 133 -7.65 -23.54 16.57
CA ALA A 133 -8.76 -24.46 16.80
C ALA A 133 -10.07 -23.97 16.19
N ALA A 134 -10.33 -22.65 16.20
CA ALA A 134 -11.49 -22.07 15.55
C ALA A 134 -11.43 -22.21 14.02
N ARG A 135 -10.26 -21.98 13.40
CA ARG A 135 -10.05 -22.17 11.95
C ARG A 135 -10.15 -23.62 11.51
N ILE A 136 -9.72 -24.57 12.34
CA ILE A 136 -9.86 -26.01 12.06
C ILE A 136 -11.34 -26.40 12.01
N ARG A 137 -12.16 -25.89 12.95
CA ARG A 137 -13.61 -26.16 12.96
C ARG A 137 -14.34 -25.50 11.80
N ASN A 138 -13.99 -24.25 11.50
CA ASN A 138 -14.57 -23.52 10.38
C ASN A 138 -13.50 -22.61 9.77
N PRO A 139 -12.96 -22.96 8.59
CA PRO A 139 -11.92 -22.17 7.92
C PRO A 139 -12.31 -20.71 7.67
N SER A 140 -13.60 -20.42 7.46
CA SER A 140 -14.11 -19.08 7.16
C SER A 140 -14.64 -18.32 8.37
N VAL A 141 -14.42 -18.83 9.59
CA VAL A 141 -14.89 -18.17 10.83
C VAL A 141 -14.32 -16.76 10.98
N LYS A 142 -15.18 -15.79 11.27
CA LYS A 142 -14.78 -14.42 11.58
C LYS A 142 -14.25 -14.35 13.02
N LEU A 143 -12.94 -14.37 13.17
CA LEU A 143 -12.30 -14.29 14.48
C LEU A 143 -12.46 -12.90 15.12
N PRO A 144 -12.66 -12.83 16.45
CA PRO A 144 -12.47 -11.62 17.25
C PRO A 144 -11.11 -10.97 17.00
N ALA A 145 -11.02 -9.64 17.19
CA ALA A 145 -9.81 -8.86 16.90
C ALA A 145 -8.55 -9.42 17.57
N ALA A 146 -8.62 -9.75 18.87
CA ALA A 146 -7.49 -10.30 19.61
C ALA A 146 -7.02 -11.67 19.07
N LEU A 147 -7.93 -12.57 18.71
CA LEU A 147 -7.57 -13.89 18.16
C LEU A 147 -6.94 -13.76 16.76
N ARG A 148 -7.46 -12.87 15.92
CA ARG A 148 -6.87 -12.57 14.61
C ARG A 148 -5.45 -11.99 14.75
N ALA A 149 -5.29 -11.04 15.67
CA ALA A 149 -3.98 -10.47 15.95
C ALA A 149 -3.00 -11.52 16.49
N ALA A 150 -3.46 -12.50 17.27
CA ALA A 150 -2.63 -13.61 17.71
C ALA A 150 -2.15 -14.49 16.54
N GLU A 151 -3.00 -14.79 15.55
CA GLU A 151 -2.59 -15.50 14.33
C GLU A 151 -1.52 -14.72 13.54
N GLU A 152 -1.66 -13.40 13.44
CA GLU A 152 -0.67 -12.55 12.77
C GLU A 152 0.68 -12.61 13.49
N VAL A 153 0.70 -12.50 14.83
CA VAL A 153 1.93 -12.61 15.62
C VAL A 153 2.57 -13.98 15.46
N ALA A 154 1.78 -15.06 15.49
CA ALA A 154 2.28 -16.41 15.24
C ALA A 154 2.91 -16.56 13.84
N THR A 155 2.29 -15.94 12.83
CA THR A 155 2.81 -15.92 11.46
C THR A 155 4.15 -15.19 11.39
N ARG A 156 4.28 -14.02 12.05
CA ARG A 156 5.54 -13.26 12.12
C ARG A 156 6.65 -14.04 12.82
N MET A 157 6.32 -14.73 13.92
CA MET A 157 7.24 -15.61 14.63
C MET A 157 7.73 -16.75 13.73
N SER A 158 6.84 -17.39 12.98
CA SER A 158 7.22 -18.45 12.02
C SER A 158 8.16 -17.91 10.95
N LEU A 159 7.86 -16.76 10.37
CA LEU A 159 8.70 -16.14 9.34
C LEU A 159 10.12 -15.86 9.85
N LEU A 160 10.25 -15.40 11.11
CA LEU A 160 11.55 -15.16 11.71
C LEU A 160 12.37 -16.45 11.84
N VAL A 161 11.75 -17.53 12.34
CA VAL A 161 12.39 -18.85 12.46
C VAL A 161 12.78 -19.40 11.08
N ASP A 162 11.88 -19.30 10.09
CA ASP A 162 12.11 -19.82 8.76
C ASP A 162 13.23 -19.05 8.02
N LEU A 163 13.40 -17.75 8.29
CA LEU A 163 14.55 -16.97 7.80
C LEU A 163 15.84 -17.33 8.51
N ALA A 164 15.82 -17.39 9.84
CA ALA A 164 16.99 -17.72 10.67
C ALA A 164 17.55 -19.12 10.34
N SER A 165 16.68 -20.06 9.98
CA SER A 165 17.08 -21.39 9.53
C SER A 165 17.59 -21.42 8.07
N GLY A 166 17.55 -20.29 7.36
CA GLY A 166 17.85 -20.17 5.92
C GLY A 166 16.77 -20.71 4.98
N SER A 167 15.67 -21.27 5.49
CA SER A 167 14.67 -21.97 4.65
C SER A 167 13.83 -21.03 3.77
N LEU A 168 13.72 -19.76 4.15
CA LEU A 168 13.10 -18.72 3.31
C LEU A 168 14.03 -18.22 2.20
N VAL A 169 15.34 -18.43 2.29
CA VAL A 169 16.32 -17.95 1.30
C VAL A 169 16.44 -18.95 0.16
N ARG A 170 15.37 -19.02 -0.65
CA ARG A 170 15.26 -19.95 -1.78
C ARG A 170 15.92 -19.38 -3.04
N ILE A 171 17.21 -19.67 -3.18
CA ILE A 171 18.08 -19.15 -4.24
C ILE A 171 18.63 -20.24 -5.16
N VAL A 172 18.42 -21.51 -4.84
CA VAL A 172 18.91 -22.64 -5.64
C VAL A 172 17.83 -23.10 -6.61
N PRO A 173 17.99 -22.90 -7.93
CA PRO A 173 17.05 -23.38 -8.92
C PRO A 173 17.15 -24.90 -9.08
N ASN A 174 16.05 -25.51 -9.50
CA ASN A 174 16.07 -26.91 -9.93
C ASN A 174 16.69 -27.00 -11.34
N PRO A 175 17.77 -27.77 -11.55
CA PRO A 175 18.44 -27.88 -12.84
C PRO A 175 17.62 -28.64 -13.89
N SER A 176 16.70 -29.52 -13.47
CA SER A 176 15.94 -30.41 -14.36
C SER A 176 14.57 -29.85 -14.74
N ASP A 177 13.96 -29.02 -13.89
CA ASP A 177 12.65 -28.42 -14.13
C ASP A 177 12.65 -26.92 -13.83
N ASN A 178 12.50 -26.12 -14.89
CA ASN A 178 12.46 -24.66 -14.81
C ASN A 178 11.21 -24.10 -14.09
N SER A 179 10.16 -24.92 -13.95
CA SER A 179 8.90 -24.56 -13.29
C SER A 179 8.87 -24.95 -11.80
N ALA A 180 9.77 -25.87 -11.38
CA ALA A 180 9.85 -26.30 -10.01
C ALA A 180 10.27 -25.16 -9.06
N PRO A 181 9.78 -25.18 -7.80
CA PRO A 181 10.17 -24.20 -6.80
C PRO A 181 11.66 -24.33 -6.46
N TRP A 182 12.32 -23.18 -6.30
CA TRP A 182 13.69 -23.06 -5.86
C TRP A 182 13.81 -23.51 -4.40
N SER A 183 14.94 -24.08 -4.06
CA SER A 183 15.29 -24.54 -2.72
C SER A 183 16.24 -23.57 -2.03
N ALA A 184 16.32 -23.69 -0.70
CA ALA A 184 17.37 -23.06 0.08
C ALA A 184 18.71 -23.80 -0.12
N LEU A 185 19.82 -23.12 0.16
CA LEU A 185 21.12 -23.77 0.25
C LEU A 185 21.08 -24.81 1.39
N SER A 186 21.82 -25.90 1.21
CA SER A 186 22.05 -26.86 2.29
C SER A 186 22.75 -26.14 3.44
N PRO A 187 22.43 -26.43 4.71
CA PRO A 187 23.18 -25.91 5.86
C PRO A 187 24.68 -26.24 5.80
N LEU A 188 25.06 -27.30 5.07
CA LEU A 188 26.44 -27.76 4.87
C LEU A 188 27.04 -27.30 3.53
N ASP A 189 26.39 -26.38 2.82
CA ASP A 189 26.88 -25.90 1.52
C ASP A 189 28.17 -25.07 1.70
N PRO A 190 29.26 -25.40 0.99
CA PRO A 190 30.52 -24.66 1.11
C PRO A 190 30.41 -23.17 0.77
N CYS A 191 29.51 -22.79 -0.14
CA CYS A 191 29.29 -21.38 -0.49
C CYS A 191 28.59 -20.65 0.66
N LEU A 192 27.68 -21.31 1.38
CA LEU A 192 27.02 -20.73 2.55
C LEU A 192 28.02 -20.52 3.70
N GLU A 193 28.90 -21.50 3.93
CA GLU A 193 29.95 -21.42 4.95
C GLU A 193 30.95 -20.30 4.63
N TYR A 194 31.34 -20.16 3.36
CA TYR A 194 32.19 -19.06 2.90
C TYR A 194 31.51 -17.69 3.06
N LEU A 195 30.20 -17.59 2.79
CA LEU A 195 29.44 -16.36 3.02
C LEU A 195 29.35 -16.00 4.50
N ARG A 196 29.13 -16.98 5.39
CA ARG A 196 29.06 -16.76 6.83
C ARG A 196 30.40 -16.30 7.40
N SER A 197 31.48 -17.03 7.10
CA SER A 197 32.82 -16.69 7.58
C SER A 197 33.29 -15.30 7.11
N THR A 198 33.04 -14.94 5.85
CA THR A 198 33.39 -13.60 5.35
C THR A 198 32.51 -12.50 5.97
N TYR A 199 31.22 -12.76 6.19
CA TYR A 199 30.32 -11.84 6.88
C TYR A 199 30.74 -11.58 8.34
N THR A 200 31.00 -12.64 9.11
CA THR A 200 31.40 -12.53 10.53
C THR A 200 32.79 -11.91 10.70
N SER A 201 33.66 -12.02 9.70
CA SER A 201 34.97 -11.36 9.72
C SER A 201 34.93 -9.83 9.54
N GLY A 202 33.77 -9.26 9.17
CA GLY A 202 33.63 -7.82 8.93
C GLY A 202 34.25 -7.32 7.61
N ASN A 203 34.84 -8.19 6.78
CA ASN A 203 35.55 -7.80 5.55
C ASN A 203 34.60 -7.67 4.35
N VAL A 204 34.23 -6.42 4.00
CA VAL A 204 33.31 -6.08 2.90
C VAL A 204 33.79 -6.63 1.55
N ALA A 205 35.09 -6.54 1.23
CA ALA A 205 35.62 -6.97 -0.05
C ALA A 205 35.62 -8.50 -0.19
N ALA A 206 35.97 -9.21 0.89
CA ALA A 206 35.87 -10.66 0.94
C ALA A 206 34.42 -11.13 0.82
N PHE A 207 33.49 -10.47 1.52
CA PHE A 207 32.07 -10.75 1.43
C PHE A 207 31.52 -10.52 0.01
N GLU A 208 31.91 -9.43 -0.66
CA GLU A 208 31.51 -9.17 -2.05
C GLU A 208 32.03 -10.25 -3.01
N THR A 209 33.26 -10.72 -2.78
CA THR A 209 33.83 -11.84 -3.53
C THR A 209 33.04 -13.12 -3.30
N ALA A 210 32.63 -13.40 -2.06
CA ALA A 210 31.80 -14.56 -1.71
C ALA A 210 30.41 -14.51 -2.36
N VAL A 211 29.74 -13.35 -2.34
CA VAL A 211 28.44 -13.16 -3.02
C VAL A 211 28.57 -13.35 -4.53
N THR A 212 29.63 -12.82 -5.13
CA THR A 212 29.89 -12.97 -6.57
C THR A 212 30.19 -14.43 -6.94
N ALA A 213 30.96 -15.14 -6.12
CA ALA A 213 31.23 -16.57 -6.28
C ALA A 213 29.94 -17.40 -6.17
N LEU A 214 29.08 -17.11 -5.19
CA LEU A 214 27.77 -17.75 -5.03
C LEU A 214 26.91 -17.55 -6.28
N LYS A 215 26.76 -16.30 -6.75
CA LYS A 215 25.98 -16.00 -7.96
C LYS A 215 26.50 -16.75 -9.18
N THR A 216 27.82 -16.81 -9.34
CA THR A 216 28.45 -17.51 -10.45
C THR A 216 28.20 -19.01 -10.37
N SER A 217 28.30 -19.59 -9.17
CA SER A 217 28.00 -21.01 -8.92
C SER A 217 26.54 -21.34 -9.25
N LEU A 218 25.60 -20.54 -8.75
CA LEU A 218 24.16 -20.72 -8.99
C LEU A 218 23.80 -20.56 -10.49
N ALA A 219 24.39 -19.58 -11.17
CA ALA A 219 24.19 -19.38 -12.60
C ALA A 219 24.77 -20.53 -13.44
N LYS A 220 25.93 -21.09 -13.05
CA LYS A 220 26.50 -22.28 -13.69
C LYS A 220 25.65 -23.53 -13.47
N GLY A 221 25.05 -23.68 -12.28
CA GLY A 221 24.22 -24.83 -11.93
C GLY A 221 22.91 -24.92 -12.71
N ALA A 222 22.32 -23.78 -13.10
CA ALA A 222 21.11 -23.75 -13.94
C ALA A 222 21.05 -22.50 -14.84
N PRO A 223 21.83 -22.44 -15.94
CA PRO A 223 22.01 -21.23 -16.75
C PRO A 223 20.71 -20.76 -17.41
N ALA A 224 19.88 -21.68 -17.91
CA ALA A 224 18.59 -21.33 -18.51
C ALA A 224 17.60 -20.73 -17.48
N CYS A 225 17.60 -21.27 -16.26
CA CYS A 225 16.76 -20.82 -15.15
C CYS A 225 17.13 -19.42 -14.67
N TYR A 226 18.43 -19.15 -14.59
CA TYR A 226 18.98 -17.86 -14.18
C TYR A 226 18.84 -16.81 -15.28
N ALA A 227 19.11 -17.15 -16.54
CA ALA A 227 18.96 -16.20 -17.65
C ALA A 227 17.50 -15.75 -17.83
N LYS A 228 16.54 -16.68 -17.66
CA LYS A 228 15.11 -16.40 -17.83
C LYS A 228 14.55 -15.61 -16.64
N GLY A 229 14.42 -14.29 -16.83
CA GLY A 229 13.77 -13.40 -15.87
C GLY A 229 14.69 -12.31 -15.30
N MET A 230 15.98 -12.28 -15.65
CA MET A 230 16.92 -11.24 -15.18
C MET A 230 16.47 -9.83 -15.55
N PHE A 231 15.82 -9.65 -16.70
CA PHE A 231 15.22 -8.37 -17.08
C PHE A 231 14.23 -7.88 -16.01
N LYS A 232 13.31 -8.74 -15.55
CA LYS A 232 12.34 -8.39 -14.50
C LYS A 232 13.03 -8.06 -13.18
N ILE A 233 14.09 -8.79 -12.83
CA ILE A 233 14.88 -8.55 -11.60
C ILE A 233 15.56 -7.18 -11.66
N ARG A 234 16.23 -6.86 -12.77
CA ARG A 234 16.87 -5.55 -12.98
C ARG A 234 15.85 -4.41 -13.00
N LEU A 235 14.71 -4.62 -13.66
CA LEU A 235 13.62 -3.66 -13.71
C LEU A 235 13.00 -3.41 -12.33
N GLU A 236 12.85 -4.45 -11.51
CA GLU A 236 12.35 -4.32 -10.14
C GLU A 236 13.35 -3.62 -9.23
N LEU A 237 14.66 -3.85 -9.38
CA LEU A 237 15.69 -3.06 -8.69
C LEU A 237 15.57 -1.58 -9.05
N LEU A 238 15.49 -1.26 -10.34
CA LEU A 238 15.32 0.12 -10.80
C LEU A 238 14.06 0.76 -10.21
N TYR A 239 12.95 0.01 -10.20
CA TYR A 239 11.69 0.46 -9.61
C TYR A 239 11.81 0.72 -8.09
N GLN A 240 12.49 -0.17 -7.34
CA GLN A 240 12.69 -0.04 -5.89
C GLN A 240 13.63 1.13 -5.53
N THR A 241 14.60 1.44 -6.39
CA THR A 241 15.53 2.56 -6.22
C THR A 241 14.89 3.90 -6.58
N ILE A 242 14.22 4.01 -7.74
CA ILE A 242 13.59 5.25 -8.19
C ILE A 242 12.35 5.61 -7.35
N ARG A 243 11.63 4.61 -6.85
CA ARG A 243 10.35 4.77 -6.12
C ARG A 243 9.40 5.74 -6.82
N PRO A 244 8.92 5.43 -8.04
CA PRO A 244 8.27 6.41 -8.91
C PRO A 244 7.06 7.13 -8.29
N PHE A 245 6.24 6.43 -7.52
CA PHE A 245 5.07 7.02 -6.86
C PHE A 245 5.44 7.97 -5.72
N ARG A 246 6.59 7.77 -5.07
CA ARG A 246 7.14 8.73 -4.10
C ARG A 246 7.56 10.02 -4.80
N SER A 247 8.33 9.87 -5.87
CA SER A 247 8.78 11.01 -6.70
C SER A 247 7.58 11.78 -7.27
N ALA A 248 6.52 11.09 -7.69
CA ALA A 248 5.30 11.72 -8.19
C ALA A 248 4.62 12.62 -7.16
N TRP A 249 4.40 12.15 -5.92
CA TRP A 249 3.71 12.98 -4.92
C TRP A 249 4.56 14.15 -4.45
N ILE A 250 5.89 14.01 -4.41
CA ILE A 250 6.80 15.13 -4.13
C ILE A 250 6.67 16.19 -5.23
N LEU A 251 6.67 15.78 -6.50
CA LEU A 251 6.50 16.70 -7.63
C LEU A 251 5.13 17.37 -7.66
N TYR A 252 4.06 16.63 -7.32
CA TYR A 252 2.73 17.22 -7.17
C TYR A 252 2.67 18.24 -6.03
N LEU A 253 3.26 17.91 -4.87
CA LEU A 253 3.29 18.83 -3.74
C LEU A 253 4.04 20.12 -4.09
N LEU A 254 5.21 20.00 -4.73
CA LEU A 254 5.97 21.16 -5.23
C LEU A 254 5.16 21.96 -6.27
N GLY A 255 4.52 21.28 -7.22
CA GLY A 255 3.64 21.91 -8.20
C GLY A 255 2.47 22.66 -7.55
N GLY A 256 1.88 22.09 -6.50
CA GLY A 256 0.82 22.71 -5.71
C GLY A 256 1.29 23.95 -4.95
N LEU A 257 2.47 23.90 -4.32
CA LEU A 257 3.06 25.06 -3.65
C LEU A 257 3.34 26.21 -4.64
N VAL A 258 3.87 25.89 -5.81
CA VAL A 258 4.08 26.88 -6.88
C VAL A 258 2.74 27.43 -7.39
N LEU A 259 1.70 26.60 -7.51
CA LEU A 259 0.36 27.05 -7.93
C LEU A 259 -0.28 27.99 -6.89
N LEU A 260 -0.13 27.71 -5.59
CA LEU A 260 -0.58 28.59 -4.52
C LEU A 260 0.14 29.95 -4.56
N PHE A 261 1.45 29.93 -4.80
CA PHE A 261 2.23 31.15 -4.99
C PHE A 261 1.77 31.93 -6.24
N SER A 262 1.51 31.23 -7.35
CA SER A 262 1.00 31.80 -8.60
C SER A 262 -0.34 32.51 -8.41
N ASN A 263 -1.24 31.97 -7.59
CA ASN A 263 -2.51 32.63 -7.28
C ASN A 263 -2.35 33.91 -6.45
N SER A 264 -1.29 34.02 -5.66
CA SER A 264 -0.98 35.24 -4.87
C SER A 264 -0.21 36.27 -5.69
N TYR A 265 0.64 35.82 -6.62
CA TYR A 265 1.48 36.62 -7.50
C TYR A 265 1.38 36.12 -8.95
N PRO A 266 0.31 36.49 -9.68
CA PRO A 266 0.00 35.93 -10.99
C PRO A 266 1.12 36.21 -11.98
N SER A 267 1.81 35.15 -12.38
CA SER A 267 2.84 35.19 -13.42
C SER A 267 2.72 33.95 -14.30
N THR A 268 2.77 34.15 -15.62
CA THR A 268 2.69 33.05 -16.59
C THR A 268 3.78 32.00 -16.35
N LEU A 269 4.95 32.43 -15.91
CA LEU A 269 6.07 31.54 -15.59
C LEU A 269 5.76 30.63 -14.39
N SER A 270 5.23 31.17 -13.28
CA SER A 270 4.92 30.35 -12.10
C SER A 270 3.86 29.29 -12.39
N TYR A 271 2.81 29.66 -13.13
CA TYR A 271 1.77 28.71 -13.54
C TYR A 271 2.32 27.64 -14.50
N LEU A 272 3.18 28.02 -15.45
CA LEU A 272 3.87 27.06 -16.32
C LEU A 272 4.75 26.10 -15.51
N CYS A 273 5.52 26.60 -14.54
CA CYS A 273 6.33 25.78 -13.65
C CYS A 273 5.46 24.78 -12.86
N ALA A 274 4.34 25.22 -12.28
CA ALA A 274 3.41 24.34 -11.57
C ALA A 274 2.86 23.23 -12.48
N ARG A 275 2.48 23.58 -13.72
CA ARG A 275 1.98 22.63 -14.71
C ARG A 275 3.07 21.64 -15.15
N VAL A 276 4.29 22.10 -15.38
CA VAL A 276 5.44 21.23 -15.75
C VAL A 276 5.76 20.25 -14.63
N LEU A 277 5.82 20.71 -13.38
CA LEU A 277 6.02 19.83 -12.21
C LEU A 277 4.91 18.78 -12.10
N THR A 278 3.67 19.18 -12.34
CA THR A 278 2.52 18.26 -12.32
C THR A 278 2.59 17.23 -13.46
N VAL A 279 2.93 17.64 -14.68
CA VAL A 279 3.11 16.71 -15.80
C VAL A 279 4.29 15.76 -15.53
N ALA A 280 5.40 16.25 -14.98
CA ALA A 280 6.52 15.41 -14.58
C ALA A 280 6.10 14.36 -13.53
N GLY A 281 5.32 14.75 -12.52
CA GLY A 281 4.77 13.82 -11.54
C GLY A 281 3.86 12.75 -12.17
N LEU A 282 3.03 13.13 -13.15
CA LEU A 282 2.20 12.18 -13.91
C LEU A 282 3.04 11.19 -14.72
N LEU A 283 4.12 11.66 -15.36
CA LEU A 283 5.05 10.79 -16.09
C LEU A 283 5.76 9.80 -15.16
N PHE A 284 6.12 10.21 -13.94
CA PHE A 284 6.64 9.29 -12.92
C PHE A 284 5.61 8.23 -12.51
N GLN A 285 4.34 8.59 -12.34
CA GLN A 285 3.28 7.59 -12.09
C GLN A 285 3.15 6.60 -13.27
N LEU A 286 3.11 7.12 -14.50
CA LEU A 286 3.01 6.30 -15.71
C LEU A 286 4.20 5.33 -15.82
N PHE A 287 5.42 5.82 -15.60
CA PHE A 287 6.62 5.00 -15.52
C PHE A 287 6.48 3.91 -14.44
N GLY A 288 6.02 4.28 -13.24
CA GLY A 288 5.75 3.33 -12.15
C GLY A 288 4.76 2.22 -12.54
N PHE A 289 3.68 2.56 -13.25
CA PHE A 289 2.73 1.56 -13.75
C PHE A 289 3.35 0.66 -14.80
N ILE A 290 4.07 1.21 -15.79
CA ILE A 290 4.73 0.41 -16.83
C ILE A 290 5.69 -0.59 -16.18
N CYS A 291 6.55 -0.14 -15.26
CA CYS A 291 7.44 -1.03 -14.52
C CYS A 291 6.67 -2.12 -13.77
N ARG A 292 5.63 -1.74 -13.00
CA ARG A 292 4.84 -2.72 -12.23
C ARG A 292 4.14 -3.73 -13.14
N ILE A 293 3.57 -3.32 -14.27
CA ILE A 293 2.89 -4.20 -15.22
C ILE A 293 3.89 -5.20 -15.81
N LEU A 294 5.08 -4.75 -16.21
CA LEU A 294 6.13 -5.63 -16.75
C LEU A 294 6.68 -6.61 -15.70
N ILE A 295 6.82 -6.17 -14.44
CA ILE A 295 7.26 -7.02 -13.32
C ILE A 295 6.19 -8.06 -12.97
N ALA A 296 4.98 -7.59 -12.67
CA ALA A 296 3.86 -8.41 -12.19
C ALA A 296 3.21 -9.25 -13.30
N GLY A 297 3.32 -8.84 -14.57
CA GLY A 297 2.65 -9.47 -15.71
C GLY A 297 1.14 -9.19 -15.76
N ARG A 298 0.66 -8.15 -15.07
CA ARG A 298 -0.77 -7.83 -14.95
C ARG A 298 -1.00 -6.34 -14.69
N PRO A 299 -2.20 -5.80 -15.01
CA PRO A 299 -2.62 -4.46 -14.62
C PRO A 299 -2.71 -4.25 -13.09
N PRO A 300 -2.71 -2.98 -12.62
CA PRO A 300 -2.73 -2.63 -11.20
C PRO A 300 -4.14 -2.74 -10.58
N VAL A 301 -4.65 -3.97 -10.46
CA VAL A 301 -6.01 -4.26 -9.96
C VAL A 301 -6.05 -5.24 -8.78
N ALA A 302 -4.91 -5.58 -8.19
CA ALA A 302 -4.86 -6.67 -7.20
C ALA A 302 -5.18 -6.28 -5.77
N ASN A 303 -4.86 -5.05 -5.37
CA ASN A 303 -4.97 -4.64 -3.97
C ASN A 303 -5.28 -3.14 -3.83
N MET A 304 -5.54 -2.73 -2.59
CA MET A 304 -5.92 -1.35 -2.28
C MET A 304 -4.84 -0.35 -2.69
N TYR A 305 -3.55 -0.68 -2.46
CA TYR A 305 -2.43 0.18 -2.88
C TYR A 305 -2.48 0.48 -4.38
N GLU A 306 -2.62 -0.55 -5.22
CA GLU A 306 -2.69 -0.40 -6.67
C GLU A 306 -3.88 0.47 -7.11
N SER A 307 -5.05 0.30 -6.47
CA SER A 307 -6.21 1.15 -6.73
C SER A 307 -6.04 2.61 -6.28
N VAL A 308 -5.37 2.87 -5.14
CA VAL A 308 -5.14 4.24 -4.62
C VAL A 308 -4.19 5.01 -5.52
N VAL A 309 -3.14 4.35 -6.01
CA VAL A 309 -2.21 4.97 -6.96
C VAL A 309 -2.91 5.23 -8.31
N TRP A 310 -3.75 4.30 -8.78
CA TRP A 310 -4.56 4.50 -9.99
C TRP A 310 -5.57 5.64 -9.86
N PHE A 311 -6.20 5.77 -8.69
CA PHE A 311 -7.08 6.87 -8.34
C PHE A 311 -6.37 8.24 -8.39
N ALA A 312 -5.16 8.33 -7.82
CA ALA A 312 -4.36 9.57 -7.86
C ALA A 312 -3.95 9.93 -9.29
N PHE A 313 -3.55 8.94 -10.09
CA PHE A 313 -3.29 9.12 -11.52
C PHE A 313 -4.51 9.64 -12.27
N GLY A 314 -5.67 9.01 -12.10
CA GLY A 314 -6.92 9.41 -12.73
C GLY A 314 -7.33 10.84 -12.38
N THR A 315 -7.12 11.27 -11.13
CA THR A 315 -7.53 12.58 -10.64
C THR A 315 -6.73 13.69 -11.32
N ILE A 316 -5.40 13.54 -11.42
CA ILE A 316 -4.54 14.46 -12.17
C ILE A 316 -4.80 14.38 -13.68
N LEU A 317 -5.00 13.18 -14.22
CA LEU A 317 -5.29 12.99 -15.64
C LEU A 317 -6.55 13.73 -16.05
N PHE A 318 -7.66 13.53 -15.33
CA PHE A 318 -8.89 14.27 -15.60
C PHE A 318 -8.68 15.77 -15.44
N ALA A 319 -8.00 16.22 -14.39
CA ALA A 319 -7.74 17.64 -14.20
C ALA A 319 -6.99 18.26 -15.39
N LEU A 320 -5.95 17.59 -15.92
CA LEU A 320 -5.22 18.05 -17.09
C LEU A 320 -6.06 18.03 -18.37
N LEU A 321 -6.89 17.00 -18.56
CA LEU A 321 -7.80 16.93 -19.72
C LEU A 321 -8.83 18.06 -19.69
N PHE A 322 -9.47 18.28 -18.55
CA PHE A 322 -10.41 19.38 -18.35
C PHE A 322 -9.72 20.73 -18.49
N GLU A 323 -8.56 20.92 -17.88
CA GLU A 323 -7.81 22.18 -17.97
C GLU A 323 -7.38 22.51 -19.40
N GLN A 324 -7.05 21.50 -20.22
CA GLN A 324 -6.73 21.70 -21.63
C GLN A 324 -7.94 22.19 -22.44
N VAL A 325 -9.16 21.75 -22.08
CA VAL A 325 -10.42 22.13 -22.73
C VAL A 325 -10.92 23.49 -22.24
N TYR A 326 -11.01 23.69 -20.93
CA TYR A 326 -11.62 24.87 -20.30
C TYR A 326 -10.63 25.99 -19.96
N ARG A 327 -9.32 25.75 -20.08
CA ARG A 327 -8.25 26.74 -19.91
C ARG A 327 -8.30 27.48 -18.55
N THR A 328 -8.56 26.75 -17.47
CA THR A 328 -8.70 27.28 -16.11
C THR A 328 -7.90 26.47 -15.09
N HIS A 329 -7.34 27.16 -14.09
CA HIS A 329 -6.50 26.57 -13.05
C HIS A 329 -7.28 25.82 -11.95
N PHE A 330 -8.62 25.94 -11.90
CA PHE A 330 -9.42 25.31 -10.83
C PHE A 330 -9.29 23.78 -10.81
N PHE A 331 -9.10 23.16 -11.97
CA PHE A 331 -8.98 21.71 -12.08
C PHE A 331 -7.70 21.19 -11.42
N LEU A 332 -6.53 21.73 -11.79
CA LEU A 332 -5.28 21.35 -11.13
C LEU A 332 -5.24 21.74 -9.66
N ALA A 333 -5.77 22.92 -9.30
CA ALA A 333 -5.85 23.36 -7.91
C ALA A 333 -6.66 22.38 -7.03
N GLY A 334 -7.73 21.78 -7.58
CA GLY A 334 -8.53 20.77 -6.90
C GLY A 334 -7.87 19.39 -6.86
N ALA A 335 -7.21 18.97 -7.94
CA ALA A 335 -6.64 17.63 -8.06
C ALA A 335 -5.33 17.41 -7.30
N ILE A 336 -4.45 18.42 -7.26
CA ILE A 336 -3.11 18.28 -6.69
C ILE A 336 -3.14 17.90 -5.21
N PRO A 337 -3.90 18.57 -4.32
CA PRO A 337 -3.95 18.22 -2.90
C PRO A 337 -4.47 16.80 -2.69
N VAL A 338 -5.54 16.42 -3.39
CA VAL A 338 -6.18 15.10 -3.29
C VAL A 338 -5.22 13.99 -3.73
N SER A 339 -4.56 14.17 -4.88
CA SER A 339 -3.65 13.17 -5.45
C SER A 339 -2.35 13.06 -4.65
N SER A 340 -1.84 14.19 -4.15
CA SER A 340 -0.66 14.21 -3.27
C SER A 340 -0.93 13.51 -1.96
N ALA A 341 -2.10 13.77 -1.34
CA ALA A 341 -2.50 13.10 -0.09
C ALA A 341 -2.69 11.59 -0.28
N ALA A 342 -3.33 11.16 -1.38
CA ALA A 342 -3.53 9.75 -1.70
C ALA A 342 -2.20 9.00 -1.87
N LEU A 343 -1.27 9.56 -2.66
CA LEU A 343 0.05 8.94 -2.88
C LEU A 343 0.95 9.01 -1.64
N PHE A 344 0.90 10.10 -0.88
CA PHE A 344 1.60 10.20 0.40
C PHE A 344 1.13 9.13 1.37
N LEU A 345 -0.18 8.91 1.48
CA LEU A 345 -0.75 7.84 2.29
C LEU A 345 -0.27 6.46 1.80
N ALA A 346 -0.28 6.23 0.49
CA ALA A 346 0.21 4.99 -0.12
C ALA A 346 1.71 4.72 0.15
N ASP A 347 2.54 5.77 0.21
CA ASP A 347 3.97 5.66 0.50
C ASP A 347 4.26 5.52 2.01
N ARG A 348 3.50 6.22 2.87
CA ARG A 348 3.76 6.29 4.32
C ARG A 348 3.02 5.26 5.16
N GLN A 349 2.01 4.59 4.61
CA GLN A 349 1.22 3.58 5.33
C GLN A 349 1.33 2.18 4.70
N PRO A 350 2.54 1.61 4.55
CA PRO A 350 2.73 0.33 3.86
C PRO A 350 2.11 -0.88 4.58
N LEU A 351 1.81 -0.76 5.87
CA LEU A 351 1.06 -1.75 6.66
C LEU A 351 -0.42 -1.84 6.27
N ILE A 352 -1.00 -0.74 5.79
CA ILE A 352 -2.40 -0.66 5.35
C ILE A 352 -2.47 -0.80 3.83
N LEU A 353 -1.56 -0.12 3.13
CA LEU A 353 -1.46 -0.06 1.68
C LEU A 353 -0.15 -0.73 1.24
N THR A 354 -0.16 -2.06 1.24
CA THR A 354 1.03 -2.85 0.91
C THR A 354 1.44 -2.65 -0.55
N HIS A 355 2.63 -2.10 -0.75
CA HIS A 355 3.21 -1.85 -2.08
C HIS A 355 3.84 -3.11 -2.71
N SER A 356 3.95 -4.21 -1.97
CA SER A 356 4.50 -5.49 -2.41
C SER A 356 3.75 -6.07 -3.61
N ILE A 357 4.48 -6.69 -4.53
CA ILE A 357 3.90 -7.36 -5.70
C ILE A 357 3.70 -8.84 -5.35
N GLN A 358 2.47 -9.16 -4.93
CA GLN A 358 2.06 -10.52 -4.59
C GLN A 358 1.33 -11.20 -5.75
N PRO A 359 1.39 -12.56 -5.83
CA PRO A 359 0.53 -13.33 -6.71
C PRO A 359 -0.96 -13.03 -6.43
N LEU A 360 -1.77 -13.09 -7.47
CA LEU A 360 -3.23 -12.94 -7.34
C LEU A 360 -3.82 -14.16 -6.63
N THR A 361 -4.85 -13.94 -5.81
CA THR A 361 -5.70 -15.04 -5.35
C THR A 361 -6.45 -15.64 -6.54
N ALA A 362 -6.86 -16.91 -6.45
CA ALA A 362 -7.47 -17.63 -7.58
C ALA A 362 -8.66 -16.89 -8.20
N VAL A 363 -9.53 -16.29 -7.38
CA VAL A 363 -10.71 -15.53 -7.84
C VAL A 363 -10.34 -14.22 -8.55
N LEU A 364 -9.19 -13.64 -8.20
CA LEU A 364 -8.67 -12.42 -8.83
C LEU A 364 -7.75 -12.71 -10.02
N GLN A 365 -7.57 -13.96 -10.43
CA GLN A 365 -6.81 -14.26 -11.64
C GLN A 365 -7.43 -13.49 -12.80
N SER A 366 -6.66 -12.52 -13.29
CA SER A 366 -7.17 -11.38 -14.06
C SER A 366 -7.88 -11.86 -15.31
N ASN A 367 -9.21 -11.73 -15.31
CA ASN A 367 -9.99 -11.77 -16.53
C ASN A 367 -10.24 -10.34 -17.02
N PHE A 368 -10.62 -10.24 -18.29
CA PHE A 368 -10.90 -8.97 -18.96
C PHE A 368 -11.95 -8.14 -18.18
N TRP A 369 -12.99 -8.80 -17.67
CA TRP A 369 -14.10 -8.16 -16.97
C TRP A 369 -13.68 -7.52 -15.65
N LEU A 370 -12.99 -8.25 -14.77
CA LEU A 370 -12.48 -7.73 -13.50
C LEU A 370 -11.59 -6.52 -13.71
N THR A 371 -10.64 -6.66 -14.64
CA THR A 371 -9.66 -5.61 -14.93
C THR A 371 -10.37 -4.33 -15.37
N THR A 372 -11.27 -4.45 -16.33
CA THR A 372 -11.99 -3.30 -16.89
C THR A 372 -12.92 -2.68 -15.85
N HIS A 373 -13.66 -3.50 -15.11
CA HIS A 373 -14.53 -3.07 -14.01
C HIS A 373 -13.77 -2.25 -12.96
N VAL A 374 -12.67 -2.79 -12.41
CA VAL A 374 -11.92 -2.13 -11.34
C VAL A 374 -11.30 -0.82 -11.82
N LEU A 375 -10.72 -0.81 -13.02
CA LEU A 375 -10.07 0.39 -13.57
C LEU A 375 -11.09 1.50 -13.87
N ILE A 376 -12.23 1.18 -14.50
CA ILE A 376 -13.27 2.18 -14.80
C ILE A 376 -13.95 2.68 -13.53
N THR A 377 -14.28 1.78 -12.59
CA THR A 377 -14.90 2.18 -11.32
C THR A 377 -13.97 3.07 -10.51
N THR A 378 -12.68 2.75 -10.44
CA THR A 378 -11.71 3.59 -9.72
C THR A 378 -11.45 4.92 -10.43
N LEU A 379 -11.52 4.96 -11.78
CA LEU A 379 -11.50 6.23 -12.52
C LEU A 379 -12.74 7.08 -12.21
N SER A 380 -13.92 6.47 -12.03
CA SER A 380 -15.11 7.22 -11.59
C SER A 380 -14.88 7.92 -10.26
N TYR A 381 -14.25 7.23 -9.31
CA TYR A 381 -13.90 7.80 -8.01
C TYR A 381 -12.90 8.94 -8.14
N ALA A 382 -11.94 8.82 -9.07
CA ALA A 382 -10.99 9.89 -9.35
C ALA A 382 -11.67 11.16 -9.90
N ALA A 383 -12.67 11.02 -10.78
CA ALA A 383 -13.47 12.15 -11.24
C ALA A 383 -14.29 12.77 -10.09
N PHE A 384 -14.93 11.96 -9.25
CA PHE A 384 -15.64 12.47 -8.07
C PHE A 384 -14.72 13.17 -7.07
N ALA A 385 -13.49 12.68 -6.91
CA ALA A 385 -12.51 13.30 -6.05
C ALA A 385 -11.99 14.64 -6.59
N LEU A 386 -11.87 14.77 -7.91
CA LEU A 386 -11.63 16.05 -8.57
C LEU A 386 -12.78 17.03 -8.30
N ALA A 387 -14.04 16.59 -8.47
CA ALA A 387 -15.20 17.43 -8.18
C ALA A 387 -15.25 17.85 -6.70
N MET A 388 -14.92 16.94 -5.79
CA MET A 388 -14.78 17.22 -4.36
C MET A 388 -13.70 18.29 -4.12
N GLY A 389 -12.48 18.11 -4.66
CA GLY A 389 -11.39 19.09 -4.51
C GLY A 389 -11.73 20.47 -5.08
N MET A 390 -12.45 20.53 -6.20
CA MET A 390 -12.97 21.79 -6.75
C MET A 390 -14.06 22.41 -5.86
N SER A 391 -14.87 21.58 -5.20
CA SER A 391 -15.89 22.02 -4.24
C SER A 391 -15.26 22.57 -2.96
N HIS A 392 -14.12 22.04 -2.52
CA HIS A 392 -13.32 22.66 -1.45
C HIS A 392 -12.87 24.08 -1.80
N ILE A 393 -12.49 24.32 -3.06
CA ILE A 393 -12.16 25.68 -3.54
C ILE A 393 -13.39 26.58 -3.49
N ALA A 394 -14.57 26.08 -3.89
CA ALA A 394 -15.82 26.83 -3.82
C ALA A 394 -16.17 27.21 -2.36
N LEU A 395 -16.05 26.28 -1.42
CA LEU A 395 -16.28 26.54 0.01
C LEU A 395 -15.22 27.46 0.62
N TRP A 396 -13.97 27.38 0.17
CA TRP A 396 -12.93 28.33 0.58
C TRP A 396 -13.30 29.76 0.19
N LYS A 397 -13.80 29.98 -1.03
CA LYS A 397 -14.32 31.29 -1.45
C LYS A 397 -15.45 31.77 -0.54
N VAL A 398 -16.42 30.91 -0.25
CA VAL A 398 -17.55 31.23 0.64
C VAL A 398 -17.08 31.59 2.06
N PHE A 399 -16.12 30.84 2.61
CA PHE A 399 -15.53 31.13 3.90
C PHE A 399 -14.89 32.54 3.94
N PHE A 400 -14.23 32.95 2.86
CA PHE A 400 -13.70 34.31 2.70
C PHE A 400 -14.71 35.32 2.13
N ARG A 401 -16.00 35.00 2.11
CA ARG A 401 -17.10 35.87 1.67
C ARG A 401 -16.98 36.31 0.21
N GLN A 402 -16.38 35.46 -0.62
CA GLN A 402 -16.30 35.63 -2.06
C GLN A 402 -17.38 34.77 -2.74
N PRO A 403 -18.03 35.28 -3.81
CA PRO A 403 -19.04 34.51 -4.52
C PRO A 403 -18.41 33.33 -5.26
N ILE A 404 -19.18 32.23 -5.36
CA ILE A 404 -18.85 31.12 -6.25
C ILE A 404 -19.18 31.58 -7.67
N SER A 405 -18.19 31.58 -8.56
CA SER A 405 -18.38 31.94 -9.97
C SER A 405 -19.20 30.89 -10.71
N ASP A 406 -20.07 31.31 -11.63
CA ASP A 406 -20.91 30.42 -12.46
C ASP A 406 -20.08 29.37 -13.21
N SER A 407 -18.89 29.73 -13.70
CA SER A 407 -18.00 28.79 -14.36
C SER A 407 -17.54 27.66 -13.43
N LEU A 408 -17.20 27.97 -12.18
CA LEU A 408 -16.78 26.95 -11.20
C LEU A 408 -17.96 26.01 -10.86
N TYR A 409 -19.15 26.58 -10.68
CA TYR A 409 -20.38 25.82 -10.51
C TYR A 409 -20.61 24.87 -11.69
N GLU A 410 -20.44 25.34 -12.93
CA GLU A 410 -20.56 24.53 -14.13
C GLU A 410 -19.49 23.44 -14.23
N TYR A 411 -18.23 23.75 -13.93
CA TYR A 411 -17.15 22.78 -14.00
C TYR A 411 -17.32 21.62 -13.02
N ILE A 412 -17.71 21.91 -11.77
CA ILE A 412 -18.01 20.87 -10.77
C ILE A 412 -19.07 19.92 -11.33
N TYR A 413 -20.16 20.45 -11.89
CA TYR A 413 -21.22 19.63 -12.47
C TYR A 413 -20.76 18.78 -13.66
N ARG A 414 -19.98 19.34 -14.59
CA ARG A 414 -19.45 18.59 -15.74
C ARG A 414 -18.54 17.44 -15.29
N VAL A 415 -17.72 17.64 -14.25
CA VAL A 415 -16.87 16.57 -13.68
C VAL A 415 -17.72 15.48 -13.02
N LEU A 416 -18.76 15.86 -12.26
CA LEU A 416 -19.69 14.92 -11.63
C LEU A 416 -20.42 14.04 -12.66
N GLN A 417 -20.78 14.59 -13.82
CA GLN A 417 -21.39 13.83 -14.91
C GLN A 417 -20.45 12.75 -15.45
N ILE A 418 -19.17 13.08 -15.67
CA ILE A 418 -18.18 12.08 -16.11
C ILE A 418 -18.01 10.99 -15.06
N GLY A 419 -17.88 11.35 -13.78
CA GLY A 419 -17.78 10.37 -12.69
C GLY A 419 -19.00 9.45 -12.66
N THR A 420 -20.21 10.00 -12.75
CA THR A 420 -21.46 9.23 -12.72
C THR A 420 -21.59 8.29 -13.91
N PHE A 421 -21.21 8.75 -15.11
CA PHE A 421 -21.19 7.91 -16.32
C PHE A 421 -20.23 6.73 -16.18
N LEU A 422 -19.00 6.97 -15.73
CA LEU A 422 -18.00 5.92 -15.51
C LEU A 422 -18.43 4.96 -14.40
N LEU A 423 -19.00 5.45 -13.30
CA LEU A 423 -19.49 4.60 -12.21
C LEU A 423 -20.61 3.68 -12.70
N THR A 424 -21.57 4.22 -13.45
CA THR A 424 -22.67 3.46 -14.03
C THR A 424 -22.14 2.32 -14.89
N GLY A 425 -21.25 2.61 -15.85
CA GLY A 425 -20.60 1.60 -16.67
C GLY A 425 -19.79 0.59 -15.85
N GLY A 426 -19.08 1.08 -14.83
CA GLY A 426 -18.35 0.27 -13.86
C GLY A 426 -19.25 -0.75 -13.16
N ILE A 427 -20.40 -0.33 -12.64
CA ILE A 427 -21.37 -1.22 -11.95
C ILE A 427 -21.87 -2.32 -12.90
N PHE A 428 -22.23 -1.97 -14.15
CA PHE A 428 -22.66 -2.97 -15.14
C PHE A 428 -21.55 -3.99 -15.43
N LEU A 429 -20.31 -3.52 -15.66
CA LEU A 429 -19.15 -4.39 -15.88
C LEU A 429 -18.85 -5.28 -14.66
N GLY A 430 -19.10 -4.76 -13.45
CA GLY A 430 -18.98 -5.50 -12.20
C GLY A 430 -19.97 -6.66 -12.12
N GLY A 431 -21.25 -6.41 -12.47
CA GLY A 431 -22.27 -7.46 -12.52
C GLY A 431 -21.96 -8.55 -13.57
N ILE A 432 -21.41 -8.17 -14.74
CA ILE A 432 -20.95 -9.15 -15.75
C ILE A 432 -19.82 -10.02 -15.17
N TRP A 433 -18.84 -9.40 -14.51
CA TRP A 433 -17.75 -10.13 -13.85
C TRP A 433 -18.26 -11.05 -12.72
N ALA A 434 -19.21 -10.58 -11.90
CA ALA A 434 -19.82 -11.37 -10.84
C ALA A 434 -20.54 -12.60 -11.41
N ASN A 435 -21.27 -12.42 -12.52
CA ASN A 435 -21.94 -13.54 -13.20
C ASN A 435 -20.92 -14.57 -13.73
N TYR A 436 -19.82 -14.10 -14.31
CA TYR A 436 -18.76 -14.98 -14.79
C TYR A 436 -18.06 -15.73 -13.66
N SER A 437 -17.91 -15.10 -12.48
CA SER A 437 -17.11 -15.65 -11.38
C SER A 437 -17.92 -16.54 -10.44
N TRP A 438 -19.18 -16.18 -10.18
CA TRP A 438 -20.03 -16.84 -9.17
C TRP A 438 -21.40 -17.28 -9.71
N GLY A 439 -21.66 -17.14 -11.01
CA GLY A 439 -22.89 -17.59 -11.65
C GLY A 439 -24.12 -16.71 -11.41
N ARG A 440 -23.94 -15.50 -10.87
CA ARG A 440 -25.02 -14.53 -10.64
C ARG A 440 -24.57 -13.09 -10.84
N PHE A 441 -25.46 -12.27 -11.38
CA PHE A 441 -25.17 -10.87 -11.73
C PHE A 441 -25.14 -9.92 -10.51
N TRP A 442 -25.90 -10.22 -9.45
CA TRP A 442 -26.03 -9.40 -8.24
C TRP A 442 -26.48 -10.26 -7.06
N ASP A 443 -26.08 -9.90 -5.84
CA ASP A 443 -26.30 -10.63 -4.58
C ASP A 443 -26.52 -9.71 -3.37
N TRP A 444 -26.67 -8.39 -3.57
CA TRP A 444 -26.88 -7.41 -2.50
C TRP A 444 -25.80 -7.45 -1.41
N ASP A 445 -24.59 -7.88 -1.77
CA ASP A 445 -23.49 -7.85 -0.82
C ASP A 445 -23.14 -6.39 -0.48
N PRO A 446 -22.41 -6.14 0.63
CA PRO A 446 -22.10 -4.77 1.02
C PRO A 446 -21.41 -3.94 -0.07
N LYS A 447 -20.58 -4.54 -0.95
CA LYS A 447 -19.95 -3.77 -2.03
C LYS A 447 -20.93 -3.38 -3.11
N GLU A 448 -21.70 -4.33 -3.62
CA GLU A 448 -22.75 -4.09 -4.59
C GLU A 448 -23.77 -3.05 -4.08
N THR A 449 -24.25 -3.22 -2.85
CA THR A 449 -25.20 -2.29 -2.22
C THR A 449 -24.65 -0.87 -2.13
N TRP A 450 -23.41 -0.69 -1.65
CA TRP A 450 -22.82 0.64 -1.54
C TRP A 450 -22.43 1.25 -2.90
N ALA A 451 -22.14 0.43 -3.91
CA ALA A 451 -21.97 0.91 -5.28
C ALA A 451 -23.28 1.49 -5.83
N LEU A 452 -24.42 0.81 -5.60
CA LEU A 452 -25.75 1.33 -5.97
C LEU A 452 -26.10 2.61 -5.19
N VAL A 453 -25.90 2.62 -3.86
CA VAL A 453 -26.14 3.83 -3.03
C VAL A 453 -25.31 5.00 -3.57
N THR A 454 -24.04 4.78 -3.89
CA THR A 454 -23.17 5.82 -4.46
C THR A 454 -23.67 6.32 -5.80
N LEU A 455 -24.15 5.44 -6.68
CA LEU A 455 -24.73 5.87 -7.95
C LEU A 455 -25.97 6.75 -7.72
N LEU A 456 -26.87 6.32 -6.83
CA LEU A 456 -28.10 7.04 -6.54
C LEU A 456 -27.86 8.41 -5.89
N THR A 457 -26.90 8.53 -4.96
CA THR A 457 -26.57 9.83 -4.33
C THR A 457 -26.07 10.85 -5.35
N TYR A 458 -25.20 10.44 -6.28
CA TYR A 458 -24.75 11.33 -7.37
C TYR A 458 -25.87 11.64 -8.37
N LEU A 459 -26.74 10.68 -8.69
CA LEU A 459 -27.90 10.96 -9.55
C LEU A 459 -28.84 11.99 -8.91
N VAL A 460 -29.14 11.88 -7.61
CA VAL A 460 -29.96 12.87 -6.88
C VAL A 460 -29.32 14.25 -6.95
N LEU A 461 -28.01 14.36 -6.74
CA LEU A 461 -27.29 15.62 -6.81
C LEU A 461 -27.35 16.25 -8.22
N LEU A 462 -27.14 15.46 -9.27
CA LEU A 462 -27.21 15.92 -10.66
C LEU A 462 -28.63 16.35 -11.06
N HIS A 463 -29.65 15.56 -10.72
CA HIS A 463 -31.04 15.87 -11.00
C HIS A 463 -31.53 17.08 -10.22
N GLY A 464 -31.08 17.23 -8.97
CA GLY A 464 -31.39 18.37 -8.15
C GLY A 464 -30.95 19.70 -8.79
N ARG A 465 -29.76 19.74 -9.42
CA ARG A 465 -29.33 20.90 -10.20
C ARG A 465 -30.23 21.14 -11.43
N ILE A 466 -30.57 20.09 -12.18
CA ILE A 466 -31.45 20.20 -13.37
C ILE A 466 -32.84 20.73 -12.95
N ALA A 467 -33.35 20.28 -11.82
CA ALA A 467 -34.61 20.73 -11.24
C ALA A 467 -34.52 22.13 -10.60
N HIS A 468 -33.38 22.83 -10.74
CA HIS A 468 -33.11 24.14 -10.15
C HIS A 468 -33.26 24.20 -8.62
N GLN A 469 -33.15 23.05 -7.93
CA GLN A 469 -33.24 22.96 -6.47
C GLN A 469 -31.89 23.15 -5.77
N TRP A 470 -30.78 23.04 -6.51
CA TRP A 470 -29.42 23.14 -5.97
C TRP A 470 -28.69 24.29 -6.64
N ASP A 471 -28.32 25.27 -5.83
CA ASP A 471 -27.49 26.40 -6.24
C ASP A 471 -25.99 26.01 -6.20
N ALA A 472 -25.12 26.99 -6.46
CA ALA A 472 -23.67 26.75 -6.50
C ALA A 472 -23.11 26.23 -5.17
N LEU A 473 -23.64 26.73 -4.04
CA LEU A 473 -23.24 26.30 -2.71
C LEU A 473 -23.75 24.88 -2.42
N GLY A 474 -25.03 24.63 -2.69
CA GLY A 474 -25.66 23.31 -2.52
C GLY A 474 -24.93 22.24 -3.32
N LEU A 475 -24.60 22.51 -4.59
CA LEU A 475 -23.88 21.55 -5.44
C LEU A 475 -22.48 21.25 -4.87
N ALA A 476 -21.75 22.26 -4.41
CA ALA A 476 -20.42 22.08 -3.83
C ALA A 476 -20.45 21.24 -2.54
N ILE A 477 -21.37 21.54 -1.62
CA ILE A 477 -21.56 20.75 -0.40
C ILE A 477 -22.00 19.31 -0.76
N GLY A 478 -22.95 19.19 -1.67
CA GLY A 478 -23.46 17.90 -2.12
C GLY A 478 -22.37 17.02 -2.73
N ALA A 479 -21.44 17.59 -3.51
CA ALA A 479 -20.32 16.86 -4.09
C ALA A 479 -19.38 16.28 -3.02
N ILE A 480 -19.10 17.05 -1.95
CA ILE A 480 -18.28 16.62 -0.81
C ILE A 480 -19.01 15.51 -0.02
N VAL A 481 -20.30 15.71 0.28
CA VAL A 481 -21.10 14.73 1.02
C VAL A 481 -21.28 13.44 0.23
N CYS A 482 -21.52 13.51 -1.08
CA CYS A 482 -21.62 12.32 -1.93
C CYS A 482 -20.29 11.55 -1.98
N PHE A 483 -19.15 12.23 -1.85
CA PHE A 483 -17.86 11.53 -1.80
C PHE A 483 -17.73 10.61 -0.58
N LEU A 484 -18.48 10.85 0.51
CA LEU A 484 -18.53 9.96 1.66
C LEU A 484 -19.13 8.58 1.30
N SER A 485 -20.04 8.49 0.33
CA SER A 485 -20.56 7.20 -0.13
C SER A 485 -19.51 6.42 -0.92
N VAL A 486 -18.69 7.11 -1.74
CA VAL A 486 -17.50 6.52 -2.40
C VAL A 486 -16.52 5.97 -1.35
N LEU A 487 -16.22 6.77 -0.32
CA LEU A 487 -15.34 6.36 0.78
C LEU A 487 -15.89 5.12 1.50
N MET A 488 -17.20 5.03 1.71
CA MET A 488 -17.83 3.84 2.29
C MET A 488 -17.75 2.62 1.35
N ALA A 489 -18.07 2.77 0.06
CA ALA A 489 -18.00 1.69 -0.93
C ALA A 489 -16.57 1.15 -1.10
N TRP A 490 -15.56 2.03 -1.06
CA TRP A 490 -14.18 1.69 -1.33
C TRP A 490 -13.38 1.33 -0.07
N TYR A 491 -13.35 2.20 0.94
CA TYR A 491 -12.66 1.94 2.22
C TYR A 491 -13.56 1.24 3.23
N GLY A 492 -14.79 1.74 3.42
CA GLY A 492 -15.71 1.26 4.47
C GLY A 492 -16.02 -0.23 4.38
N VAL A 493 -16.37 -0.75 3.20
CA VAL A 493 -16.66 -2.17 3.05
C VAL A 493 -15.44 -3.04 3.34
N ASN A 494 -14.25 -2.65 2.86
CA ASN A 494 -13.02 -3.43 3.03
C ASN A 494 -12.46 -3.39 4.47
N PHE A 495 -12.53 -2.25 5.15
CA PHE A 495 -11.84 -2.02 6.43
C PHE A 495 -12.76 -1.85 7.64
N VAL A 496 -14.00 -1.40 7.45
CA VAL A 496 -14.98 -1.17 8.53
C VAL A 496 -15.90 -2.38 8.68
N LEU A 497 -16.57 -2.78 7.59
CA LEU A 497 -17.49 -3.92 7.60
C LEU A 497 -16.73 -5.25 7.56
N GLY A 498 -15.73 -5.34 6.66
CA GLY A 498 -14.87 -6.52 6.51
C GLY A 498 -15.68 -7.79 6.24
N THR A 499 -16.68 -7.69 5.37
CA THR A 499 -17.63 -8.75 5.00
C THR A 499 -17.98 -8.65 3.52
N GLY A 500 -18.35 -9.77 2.89
CA GLY A 500 -18.76 -9.84 1.49
C GLY A 500 -17.73 -10.54 0.62
N LEU A 501 -18.20 -11.22 -0.43
CA LEU A 501 -17.39 -12.01 -1.35
C LEU A 501 -16.29 -11.19 -2.02
N HIS A 502 -16.50 -9.88 -2.15
CA HIS A 502 -15.56 -8.95 -2.77
C HIS A 502 -14.44 -8.43 -1.87
N SER A 503 -14.40 -8.80 -0.59
CA SER A 503 -13.39 -8.28 0.35
C SER A 503 -12.06 -9.01 0.19
N TYR A 504 -11.22 -8.56 -0.76
CA TYR A 504 -9.93 -9.19 -1.07
C TYR A 504 -8.70 -8.42 -0.57
N GLY A 505 -8.89 -7.19 -0.09
CA GLY A 505 -7.83 -6.31 0.40
C GLY A 505 -8.02 -5.98 1.86
N PHE A 506 -8.14 -6.99 2.73
CA PHE A 506 -8.18 -6.74 4.17
C PHE A 506 -6.83 -6.19 4.62
N GLY A 507 -6.79 -4.91 4.99
CA GLY A 507 -5.74 -4.40 5.86
C GLY A 507 -6.31 -4.13 7.24
N VAL A 508 -5.45 -4.21 8.26
CA VAL A 508 -5.81 -3.83 9.63
C VAL A 508 -5.35 -2.39 9.82
N GLY A 509 -6.30 -1.48 10.12
CA GLY A 509 -5.97 -0.09 10.50
C GLY A 509 -6.51 0.97 9.55
N GLY A 510 -6.11 2.22 9.81
CA GLY A 510 -6.51 3.40 9.02
C GLY A 510 -7.81 4.07 9.46
N ARG A 511 -8.63 3.43 10.32
CA ARG A 511 -9.94 3.96 10.72
C ARG A 511 -9.83 5.33 11.37
N ALA A 512 -8.81 5.52 12.22
CA ALA A 512 -8.53 6.80 12.84
C ALA A 512 -8.17 7.87 11.80
N TYR A 513 -7.32 7.58 10.81
CA TYR A 513 -6.98 8.54 9.76
C TYR A 513 -8.20 8.94 8.93
N VAL A 514 -9.01 7.96 8.54
CA VAL A 514 -10.23 8.21 7.76
C VAL A 514 -11.25 8.99 8.57
N ALA A 515 -11.50 8.60 9.83
CA ALA A 515 -12.42 9.31 10.71
C ALA A 515 -11.96 10.74 11.00
N SER A 516 -10.66 10.95 11.24
CA SER A 516 -10.10 12.30 11.42
C SER A 516 -10.21 13.14 10.15
N ALA A 517 -9.94 12.58 8.97
CA ALA A 517 -10.09 13.29 7.71
C ALA A 517 -11.55 13.70 7.46
N VAL A 518 -12.50 12.78 7.64
CA VAL A 518 -13.94 13.06 7.53
C VAL A 518 -14.40 14.09 8.57
N GLY A 519 -13.92 13.99 9.81
CA GLY A 519 -14.25 14.94 10.87
C GLY A 519 -13.72 16.36 10.58
N LEU A 520 -12.47 16.48 10.14
CA LEU A 520 -11.88 17.76 9.74
C LEU A 520 -12.61 18.37 8.53
N ASP A 521 -12.99 17.54 7.56
CA ASP A 521 -13.70 17.99 6.38
C ASP A 521 -15.12 18.48 6.73
N ALA A 522 -15.84 17.74 7.58
CA ALA A 522 -17.14 18.16 8.09
C ALA A 522 -17.05 19.49 8.87
N LEU A 523 -16.03 19.65 9.72
CA LEU A 523 -15.78 20.91 10.42
C LEU A 523 -15.51 22.07 9.45
N PHE A 524 -14.71 21.84 8.41
CA PHE A 524 -14.46 22.83 7.36
C PHE A 524 -15.76 23.23 6.65
N VAL A 525 -16.56 22.26 6.20
CA VAL A 525 -17.84 22.50 5.52
C VAL A 525 -18.79 23.31 6.42
N ILE A 526 -18.97 22.90 7.67
CA ILE A 526 -19.83 23.62 8.64
C ILE A 526 -19.31 25.05 8.84
N SER A 527 -18.00 25.23 9.02
CA SER A 527 -17.41 26.55 9.23
C SER A 527 -17.61 27.49 8.03
N ALA A 528 -17.50 26.98 6.80
CA ALA A 528 -17.73 27.74 5.58
C ALA A 528 -19.20 28.15 5.45
N VAL A 529 -20.14 27.24 5.72
CA VAL A 529 -21.59 27.51 5.65
C VAL A 529 -22.00 28.54 6.69
N VAL A 530 -21.61 28.36 7.95
CA VAL A 530 -21.94 29.30 9.04
C VAL A 530 -21.42 30.69 8.69
N ARG A 531 -20.15 30.80 8.28
CA ARG A 531 -19.53 32.08 7.94
C ARG A 531 -20.16 32.75 6.69
N GLY A 532 -20.60 31.95 5.72
CA GLY A 532 -21.30 32.41 4.52
C GLY A 532 -22.73 32.93 4.81
N GLN A 533 -23.48 32.25 5.68
CA GLN A 533 -24.84 32.66 6.07
C GLN A 533 -24.87 34.00 6.81
N TYR A 534 -23.91 34.24 7.72
CA TYR A 534 -23.79 35.54 8.40
C TYR A 534 -23.53 36.71 7.43
N PHE A 535 -22.98 36.47 6.24
CA PHE A 535 -22.71 37.52 5.27
C PHE A 535 -23.94 37.93 4.44
N HIS A 536 -24.81 36.98 4.09
CA HIS A 536 -26.07 37.28 3.38
C HIS A 536 -27.07 38.04 4.26
N VAL A 537 -27.08 37.79 5.57
CA VAL A 537 -27.94 38.54 6.53
C VAL A 537 -27.49 40.00 6.66
N SER A 538 -26.19 40.31 6.57
CA SER A 538 -25.68 41.69 6.72
C SER A 538 -25.88 42.63 5.52
N ARG A 539 -26.31 42.12 4.36
CA ARG A 539 -26.63 42.92 3.16
C ARG A 539 -28.13 43.03 2.87
N GLY A 540 -28.97 42.43 3.71
CA GLY A 540 -30.43 42.48 3.63
C GLY A 540 -31.04 43.64 4.43
N HIS A 541 -30.41 44.82 4.40
CA HIS A 541 -30.95 46.08 4.90
C HIS A 541 -30.61 47.23 3.96
#